data_AF-A0A842MEN7-F1
#
_entry.id   AF-A0A842MEN7-F1
#
_cell.length_a   1.000
_cell.length_b   1.000
_cell.length_c   1.000
_cell.angle_alpha   90.00
_cell.angle_beta   90.00
_cell.angle_gamma   90.00
#
_symmetry.space_group_name_H-M   'P 1'
#
loop_
_entity.id
_entity.type
_entity.pdbx_description
1 polymer ?
#
loop_
_entity_poly.entity_id
_entity_poly.type
_entity_poly.pdbx_seq_one_letter_code
_entity_poly.pdbx_strand_id
1 'polypeptide(L)' 'METIVRVDGKDVPLNEFVSRILAGTISGAVTSLRGVGEDWNRIEIEVRRA' A
#
# COMPACT_ATOMS: atom_id res chain seq x y z
N MET A 1 0.56 8.64 -6.62
CA MET A 1 0.49 8.05 -5.27
C MET A 1 1.92 7.84 -4.80
N GLU A 2 2.23 8.28 -3.60
CA GLU A 2 3.51 7.95 -2.95
C GLU A 2 3.39 6.59 -2.26
N THR A 3 4.39 5.72 -2.45
CA THR A 3 4.43 4.38 -1.84
C THR A 3 5.67 4.28 -0.97
N ILE A 4 5.46 4.05 0.33
CA ILE A 4 6.53 3.82 1.31
C ILE A 4 6.36 2.40 1.82
N VAL A 5 7.40 1.59 1.71
CA VAL A 5 7.45 0.25 2.30
C VAL A 5 8.42 0.27 3.47
N ARG A 6 7.96 -0.24 4.61
CA ARG A 6 8.78 -0.43 5.79
C ARG A 6 8.93 -1.90 6.09
N VAL A 7 10.18 -2.36 6.22
CA VAL A 7 10.51 -3.71 6.66
C VAL A 7 11.28 -3.58 7.97
N ASP A 8 10.77 -4.19 9.03
CA ASP A 8 11.34 -4.09 10.39
C ASP A 8 11.59 -2.63 10.83
N GLY A 9 10.64 -1.74 10.50
CA GLY A 9 10.70 -0.32 10.84
C GLY A 9 11.63 0.54 9.98
N LYS A 10 12.26 -0.03 8.95
CA LYS A 10 13.17 0.68 8.05
C LYS A 10 12.53 0.94 6.70
N ASP A 11 12.62 2.16 6.20
CA ASP A 11 12.18 2.54 4.86
C ASP A 11 13.04 1.80 3.81
N VAL A 12 12.37 1.09 2.90
CA VAL A 12 13.01 0.36 1.81
C VAL A 12 12.84 1.17 0.52
N PRO A 13 13.93 1.53 -0.18
CA PRO A 13 13.83 2.26 -1.44
C PRO A 13 13.13 1.40 -2.49
N LEU A 14 12.14 1.98 -3.16
CA LEU A 14 11.40 1.34 -4.24
C LEU A 14 11.82 1.92 -5.57
N ASN A 15 11.92 1.05 -6.59
CA ASN A 15 11.98 1.51 -7.97
C ASN A 15 10.58 1.82 -8.51
N GLU A 16 10.52 2.47 -9.67
CA GLU A 16 9.26 2.89 -10.31
C GLU A 16 8.34 1.70 -10.62
N PHE A 17 8.90 0.57 -11.03
CA PHE A 17 8.11 -0.62 -11.34
C PHE A 17 7.40 -1.16 -10.09
N VAL A 18 8.14 -1.39 -9.00
CA VAL A 18 7.58 -1.92 -7.74
C VAL A 18 6.59 -0.94 -7.12
N SER A 19 6.89 0.37 -7.15
CA SER A 19 5.99 1.40 -6.64
C SER A 19 4.63 1.39 -7.36
N ARG A 20 4.62 1.25 -8.69
CA ARG A 20 3.39 1.17 -9.50
C ARG A 20 2.57 -0.08 -9.19
N ILE A 21 3.23 -1.24 -9.12
CA ILE A 21 2.55 -2.51 -8.80
C ILE A 21 1.89 -2.43 -7.43
N LEU A 22 2.63 -2.02 -6.40
CA LEU A 22 2.10 -1.93 -5.03
C LEU A 22 0.94 -0.93 -4.94
N ALA A 23 1.10 0.28 -5.49
CA ALA A 23 0.06 1.30 -5.46
C ALA A 23 -1.24 0.80 -6.13
N GLY A 24 -1.15 0.15 -7.29
CA GLY A 24 -2.31 -0.36 -8.03
C GLY A 24 -2.98 -1.54 -7.33
N THR A 25 -2.20 -2.51 -6.85
CA THR A 25 -2.74 -3.68 -6.14
C THR A 25 -3.39 -3.29 -4.81
N ILE A 26 -2.74 -2.43 -4.03
CA ILE A 26 -3.24 -2.01 -2.72
C ILE A 26 -4.50 -1.15 -2.87
N SER A 27 -4.50 -0.17 -3.78
CA SER A 27 -5.71 0.65 -4.02
C SER A 27 -6.88 -0.19 -4.52
N GLY A 28 -6.65 -1.10 -5.48
CA GLY A 28 -7.68 -2.01 -5.96
C GLY A 28 -8.24 -2.92 -4.87
N ALA A 29 -7.37 -3.48 -4.01
CA ALA A 29 -7.80 -4.29 -2.87
C ALA A 29 -8.65 -3.47 -1.89
N VAL A 30 -8.21 -2.26 -1.53
CA VAL A 30 -8.90 -1.41 -0.56
C VAL A 30 -10.25 -0.92 -1.09
N THR A 31 -10.33 -0.49 -2.34
CA THR A 31 -11.61 -0.05 -2.96
C THR A 31 -12.62 -1.21 -3.08
N SER A 32 -12.14 -2.46 -3.12
CA SER A 32 -13.05 -3.63 -3.09
C SER A 32 -13.64 -3.94 -1.71
N LEU A 33 -13.11 -3.33 -0.64
CA LEU A 33 -13.58 -3.58 0.73
C LEU A 33 -14.92 -2.88 0.98
N ARG A 34 -15.87 -3.63 1.55
CA ARG A 34 -17.17 -3.06 1.93
C ARG A 34 -16.98 -1.94 2.95
N GLY A 35 -17.52 -0.76 2.64
CA GLY A 35 -17.47 0.41 3.52
C GLY A 35 -16.23 1.28 3.34
N VAL A 36 -15.29 0.89 2.47
CA VAL A 36 -14.19 1.75 2.02
C VAL A 36 -14.50 2.15 0.58
N GLY A 37 -14.96 3.39 0.39
CA GLY A 37 -15.22 3.96 -0.93
C GLY A 37 -13.95 4.36 -1.67
N GLU A 38 -14.10 5.14 -2.75
CA GLU A 38 -12.96 5.66 -3.52
C GLU A 38 -12.31 6.90 -2.88
N ASP A 39 -12.99 7.53 -1.90
CA ASP A 39 -12.59 8.79 -1.29
C ASP A 39 -11.61 8.64 -0.10
N TRP A 40 -10.63 7.73 -0.20
CA TRP A 40 -9.60 7.60 0.82
C TRP A 40 -8.40 8.52 0.56
N ASN A 41 -7.81 9.06 1.63
CA ASN A 41 -6.61 9.92 1.55
C ASN A 41 -5.30 9.16 1.82
N ARG A 42 -5.37 8.09 2.62
CA ARG A 42 -4.20 7.31 3.05
C ARG A 42 -4.58 5.86 3.34
N ILE A 43 -3.76 4.93 2.87
CA ILE A 43 -3.87 3.50 3.18
C ILE A 43 -2.64 3.11 4.00
N GLU A 44 -2.84 2.44 5.14
CA GLU A 44 -1.79 1.80 5.92
C GLU A 44 -2.07 0.29 5.99
N ILE A 45 -1.06 -0.53 5.71
CA ILE A 45 -1.16 -1.99 5.77
C ILE A 45 -0.03 -2.50 6.67
N GLU A 46 -0.38 -3.32 7.65
CA GLU A 46 0.57 -4.00 8.53
C GLU A 46 0.53 -5.50 8.27
N VAL A 47 1.68 -6.11 7.97
CA VAL A 47 1.82 -7.55 7.77
C VAL A 47 2.80 -8.08 8.80
N ARG A 48 2.34 -9.01 9.65
CA ARG A 48 3.18 -9.69 10.65
C ARG A 48 3.48 -11.10 10.20
N ARG A 49 4.73 -11.52 10.36
CA ARG A 49 5.14 -12.91 10.23
C ARG A 49 5.13 -13.55 11.62
N ALA A 50 4.37 -14.64 11.78
CA ALA A 50 4.37 -15.49 12.96
C ALA A 50 5.44 -16.59 12.84
#